data_AF-A0A2W4U1X4-F1
#
_entry.id   AF-A0A2W4U1X4-F1
#
_cell.length_a   1.000
_cell.length_b   1.000
_cell.length_c   1.000
_cell.angle_alpha   90.00
_cell.angle_beta   90.00
_cell.angle_gamma   90.00
#
_symmetry.space_group_name_H-M   'P 1'
#
loop_
_entity.id
_entity.type
_entity.pdbx_description
1 polymer ?
#
loop_
_entity_poly.entity_id
_entity_poly.type
_entity_poly.pdbx_seq_one_letter_code
_entity_poly.pdbx_strand_id
1 'polypeptide(L)'
;MNVYSTLHETQLPRVSDSAITSLFETCDANKRKLILVWPQTGDFDTMEYAWWLSRAQVHLKSLDLEVRAVAIGDIPAGQKFCNYTGFPAQHLFVDAEASLHRELDLYKGLTAKLPGLNPRQNGYLNLLLMCAGIGSPGTLKD
;
A
#
# COMPACT_ATOMS: atom_id res chain seq x y z
N MET A 1 10.54 13.02 -12.63
CA MET A 1 10.02 11.69 -12.24
C MET A 1 8.86 11.36 -13.15
N ASN A 2 8.87 10.19 -13.81
CA ASN A 2 7.74 9.74 -14.62
C ASN A 2 7.00 8.66 -13.82
N VAL A 3 5.89 9.06 -13.20
CA VAL A 3 5.07 8.19 -12.33
C VAL A 3 4.64 6.92 -13.07
N TYR A 4 4.26 7.05 -14.35
CA TYR A 4 3.79 5.91 -15.13
C TYR A 4 4.90 4.90 -15.36
N SER A 5 6.10 5.33 -15.79
CA SER A 5 7.20 4.40 -16.04
C SER A 5 7.64 3.72 -14.75
N THR A 6 7.73 4.46 -13.63
CA THR A 6 8.04 3.89 -12.31
C THR A 6 7.04 2.79 -11.94
N LEU A 7 5.73 3.05 -12.02
CA LEU A 7 4.70 2.05 -11.70
C LEU A 7 4.74 0.85 -12.65
N HIS A 8 5.01 1.08 -13.94
CA HIS A 8 5.03 0.03 -14.97
C HIS A 8 6.22 -0.92 -14.79
N GLU A 9 7.40 -0.36 -14.47
CA GLU A 9 8.65 -1.09 -14.31
C GLU A 9 8.77 -1.78 -12.94
N THR A 10 8.04 -1.28 -11.93
CA THR A 10 8.02 -1.84 -10.58
C THR A 10 7.73 -3.33 -10.57
N GLN A 11 8.60 -4.10 -9.90
CA GLN A 11 8.44 -5.53 -9.67
C GLN A 11 8.35 -5.78 -8.17
N LEU A 12 7.23 -6.33 -7.70
CA LEU A 12 7.01 -6.58 -6.28
C LEU A 12 6.40 -7.97 -6.05
N PRO A 13 6.59 -8.56 -4.85
CA PRO A 13 5.90 -9.78 -4.45
C PRO A 13 4.38 -9.56 -4.42
N ARG A 14 3.65 -10.36 -5.20
CA ARG A 14 2.18 -10.45 -5.13
C ARG A 14 1.76 -11.29 -3.94
N VAL A 15 0.74 -10.85 -3.20
CA VAL A 15 0.34 -11.47 -1.93
C VAL A 15 -0.25 -12.88 -2.11
N SER A 16 -0.92 -13.15 -3.23
CA SER A 16 -1.57 -14.45 -3.46
C SER A 16 -0.59 -15.64 -3.59
N ASP A 17 0.58 -15.41 -4.16
CA ASP A 17 1.51 -16.49 -4.58
C ASP A 17 2.99 -16.17 -4.37
N SER A 18 3.31 -14.98 -3.83
CA SER A 18 4.68 -14.49 -3.63
C SER A 18 5.51 -14.34 -4.90
N ALA A 19 4.88 -14.42 -6.08
CA ALA A 19 5.56 -14.18 -7.35
C ALA A 19 6.00 -12.71 -7.41
N ILE A 20 7.27 -12.47 -7.73
CA ILE A 20 7.78 -11.12 -8.00
C ILE A 20 7.38 -10.78 -9.42
N THR A 21 6.51 -9.77 -9.57
CA THR A 21 5.98 -9.42 -10.88
C THR A 21 5.54 -7.97 -10.96
N SER A 22 5.26 -7.51 -12.18
CA SER A 22 4.77 -6.17 -12.46
C SER A 22 3.39 -5.97 -11.87
N LEU A 23 3.11 -4.74 -11.40
CA LEU A 23 1.76 -4.30 -11.05
C LEU A 23 0.78 -4.46 -12.23
N PHE A 24 1.31 -4.44 -13.45
CA PHE A 24 0.56 -4.54 -14.70
C PHE A 24 0.48 -5.98 -15.22
N GLU A 25 1.20 -6.94 -14.63
CA GLU A 25 1.10 -8.34 -15.01
C GLU A 25 -0.36 -8.78 -14.82
N THR A 26 -0.93 -9.44 -15.83
CA THR A 26 -2.35 -9.85 -15.94
C THR A 26 -3.38 -8.76 -16.19
N CYS A 27 -2.99 -7.49 -16.22
CA CYS A 27 -3.94 -6.44 -16.58
C CYS A 27 -4.24 -6.48 -18.09
N ASP A 28 -5.50 -6.25 -18.46
CA ASP A 28 -5.93 -6.08 -19.84
C ASP A 28 -5.43 -4.71 -20.36
N ALA A 29 -4.75 -4.72 -21.50
CA ALA A 29 -4.23 -3.51 -22.13
C ALA A 29 -5.35 -2.51 -22.48
N ASN A 30 -6.56 -2.99 -22.75
CA ASN A 30 -7.71 -2.17 -23.12
C ASN A 30 -8.49 -1.62 -21.91
N LYS A 31 -8.16 -2.06 -20.69
CA LYS A 31 -8.82 -1.61 -19.46
C LYS A 31 -8.06 -0.51 -18.76
N ARG A 32 -8.83 0.36 -18.11
CA ARG A 32 -8.27 1.42 -17.26
C ARG A 32 -7.75 0.79 -15.97
N LYS A 33 -6.63 1.32 -15.47
CA LYS A 33 -5.93 0.78 -14.31
C LYS A 33 -5.96 1.81 -13.20
N LEU A 34 -6.43 1.41 -12.03
CA LEU A 34 -6.35 2.17 -10.80
C LEU A 34 -5.27 1.54 -9.92
N ILE A 35 -4.13 2.21 -9.82
CA ILE A 35 -3.02 1.77 -8.98
C ILE A 35 -3.05 2.60 -7.68
N LEU A 36 -3.21 1.92 -6.55
CA LEU A 36 -3.16 2.54 -5.22
C LEU A 36 -1.79 2.27 -4.60
N VAL A 37 -1.15 3.32 -4.10
CA VAL A 37 0.10 3.22 -3.34
C VAL A 37 -0.23 3.60 -1.89
N TRP A 38 -0.40 2.58 -1.07
CA TRP A 38 -0.78 2.72 0.33
C TRP A 38 0.43 2.66 1.25
N PRO A 39 0.35 3.32 2.42
CA PRO A 39 1.35 3.16 3.47
C PRO A 39 1.29 1.74 4.05
N GLN A 40 1.39 1.59 5.36
CA GLN A 40 1.51 0.28 6.00
C GLN A 40 0.20 -0.52 5.86
N THR A 41 0.28 -1.85 5.70
CA THR A 41 -0.92 -2.72 5.70
C THR A 41 -1.73 -2.65 6.99
N GLY A 42 -1.13 -2.19 8.09
CA GLY A 42 -1.81 -1.97 9.38
C GLY A 42 -2.27 -0.52 9.62
N ASP A 43 -2.25 0.34 8.61
CA ASP A 43 -2.74 1.72 8.70
C ASP A 43 -4.27 1.76 8.58
N PHE A 44 -4.91 2.64 9.35
CA PHE A 44 -6.37 2.77 9.40
C PHE A 44 -6.95 3.17 8.04
N ASP A 45 -6.31 4.13 7.36
CA ASP A 45 -6.78 4.60 6.06
C ASP A 45 -6.65 3.49 5.02
N THR A 46 -5.53 2.77 5.02
CA THR A 46 -5.30 1.61 4.14
C THR A 46 -6.39 0.54 4.30
N MET A 47 -6.77 0.23 5.54
CA MET A 47 -7.85 -0.72 5.84
C MET A 47 -9.21 -0.22 5.36
N GLU A 48 -9.53 1.06 5.60
CA GLU A 48 -10.79 1.66 5.16
C GLU A 48 -10.92 1.67 3.63
N TYR A 49 -9.88 2.10 2.91
CA TYR A 49 -9.87 2.07 1.44
C TYR A 49 -10.07 0.65 0.90
N ALA A 50 -9.41 -0.34 1.50
CA ALA A 50 -9.56 -1.73 1.08
C ALA A 50 -10.98 -2.28 1.27
N TRP A 51 -11.65 -1.95 2.38
CA TRP A 51 -13.06 -2.31 2.59
C TRP A 51 -13.98 -1.70 1.54
N TRP A 52 -13.83 -0.40 1.27
CA TRP A 52 -14.66 0.27 0.27
C TRP A 52 -14.43 -0.26 -1.14
N LEU A 53 -13.18 -0.53 -1.53
CA LEU A 53 -12.85 -1.12 -2.82
C LEU A 53 -13.37 -2.55 -2.96
N SER A 54 -13.27 -3.37 -1.90
CA SER A 54 -13.84 -4.72 -1.88
C SER A 54 -15.36 -4.67 -2.06
N ARG A 55 -16.04 -3.76 -1.36
CA ARG A 55 -17.49 -3.55 -1.50
C ARG A 55 -17.88 -3.06 -2.90
N ALA A 56 -17.07 -2.21 -3.52
CA ALA A 56 -17.33 -1.64 -4.84
C ALA A 56 -16.87 -2.52 -6.01
N GLN A 57 -16.31 -3.71 -5.77
CA GLN A 57 -15.65 -4.53 -6.80
C GLN A 57 -16.51 -4.81 -8.05
N VAL A 58 -17.82 -5.05 -7.86
CA VAL A 58 -18.74 -5.35 -8.98
C VAL A 58 -18.93 -4.11 -9.84
N HIS A 59 -19.08 -2.96 -9.20
CA HIS A 59 -19.23 -1.68 -9.89
C HIS A 59 -17.95 -1.29 -10.63
N LEU A 60 -16.79 -1.43 -10.00
CA LEU A 60 -15.49 -1.14 -10.62
C LEU A 60 -15.25 -2.03 -11.86
N LYS A 61 -15.60 -3.33 -11.77
CA LYS A 61 -15.56 -4.24 -12.92
C LYS A 61 -16.47 -3.80 -14.06
N SER A 62 -17.69 -3.31 -13.77
CA SER A 62 -18.61 -2.79 -14.80
C SER A 62 -18.12 -1.52 -15.51
N LEU A 63 -17.12 -0.85 -14.95
CA LEU A 63 -16.50 0.35 -15.51
C LEU A 63 -15.19 0.04 -16.28
N ASP A 64 -14.88 -1.24 -16.50
CA ASP A 64 -13.60 -1.70 -17.06
C ASP A 64 -12.40 -1.11 -16.32
N LEU A 65 -12.49 -1.07 -14.99
CA LEU A 65 -11.42 -0.65 -14.09
C LEU A 65 -10.78 -1.86 -13.41
N GLU A 66 -9.47 -2.00 -13.61
CA GLU A 66 -8.65 -2.95 -12.89
C GLU A 66 -7.93 -2.27 -11.75
N VAL A 67 -8.16 -2.76 -10.53
CA VAL A 67 -7.55 -2.22 -9.32
C VAL A 67 -6.32 -3.04 -8.96
N ARG A 68 -5.23 -2.35 -8.63
CA ARG A 68 -4.01 -2.92 -8.06
C ARG A 68 -3.58 -2.05 -6.88
N ALA A 69 -3.04 -2.65 -5.85
CA ALA A 69 -2.54 -1.92 -4.70
C ALA A 69 -1.13 -2.39 -4.33
N VAL A 70 -0.31 -1.45 -3.88
CA VAL A 70 0.97 -1.69 -3.22
C VAL A 70 0.86 -1.17 -1.79
N ALA A 71 1.27 -1.95 -0.81
CA ALA A 71 1.34 -1.52 0.58
C ALA A 71 2.70 -1.84 1.19
N ILE A 72 3.12 -1.04 2.18
CA ILE A 72 4.34 -1.30 2.94
C ILE A 72 4.08 -2.49 3.88
N GLY A 73 4.86 -3.57 3.71
CA GLY A 73 4.69 -4.79 4.50
C GLY A 73 5.38 -6.00 3.91
N ASP A 74 5.13 -7.16 4.52
CA ASP A 74 5.61 -8.47 4.07
C ASP A 74 4.43 -9.36 3.62
N ILE A 75 4.73 -10.50 2.98
CA ILE A 75 3.70 -11.45 2.51
C ILE A 75 2.77 -11.90 3.64
N PRO A 76 3.26 -12.31 4.83
CA PRO A 76 2.37 -12.69 5.94
C PRO A 76 1.43 -11.56 6.39
N ALA A 77 1.90 -10.31 6.44
CA ALA A 77 1.06 -9.16 6.76
C ALA A 77 0.03 -8.89 5.65
N GLY A 78 0.44 -8.95 4.38
CA GLY A 78 -0.45 -8.81 3.23
C GLY A 78 -1.57 -9.87 3.22
N GLN A 79 -1.25 -11.13 3.52
CA GLN A 79 -2.24 -12.20 3.61
C GLN A 79 -3.25 -11.96 4.73
N LYS A 80 -2.77 -11.57 5.93
CA LYS A 80 -3.65 -11.19 7.04
C LYS A 80 -4.54 -10.01 6.68
N PHE A 81 -3.98 -9.00 6.03
CA PHE A 81 -4.72 -7.83 5.55
C PHE A 81 -5.82 -8.21 4.56
N CYS A 82 -5.53 -9.01 3.54
CA CYS A 82 -6.52 -9.48 2.58
C CYS A 82 -7.61 -10.32 3.24
N ASN A 83 -7.24 -11.22 4.14
CA ASN A 83 -8.20 -12.05 4.88
C ASN A 83 -9.15 -11.21 5.76
N TYR A 84 -8.63 -10.13 6.36
CA TYR A 84 -9.40 -9.25 7.23
C TYR A 84 -10.27 -8.25 6.46
N THR A 85 -9.75 -7.68 5.37
CA THR A 85 -10.44 -6.64 4.59
C THR A 85 -11.32 -7.18 3.47
N GLY A 86 -11.10 -8.43 3.06
CA GLY A 86 -11.70 -8.98 1.85
C GLY A 86 -11.12 -8.39 0.56
N PHE A 87 -10.00 -7.66 0.62
CA PHE A 87 -9.32 -7.19 -0.59
C PHE A 87 -8.66 -8.37 -1.32
N PRO A 88 -8.79 -8.50 -2.66
CA PRO A 88 -8.28 -9.66 -3.38
C PRO A 88 -6.75 -9.76 -3.31
N ALA A 89 -6.23 -10.85 -2.76
CA ALA A 89 -4.78 -11.07 -2.58
C ALA A 89 -3.99 -11.05 -3.91
N GLN A 90 -4.62 -11.44 -5.02
CA GLN A 90 -4.03 -11.38 -6.35
C GLN A 90 -3.90 -9.95 -6.91
N HIS A 91 -4.54 -8.96 -6.27
CA HIS A 91 -4.47 -7.56 -6.63
C HIS A 91 -3.61 -6.74 -5.66
N LEU A 92 -3.08 -7.35 -4.59
CA LEU A 92 -2.22 -6.70 -3.60
C LEU A 92 -0.77 -7.14 -3.78
N PHE A 93 0.11 -6.15 -3.74
CA PHE A 93 1.56 -6.30 -3.74
C PHE A 93 2.12 -5.69 -2.45
N VAL A 94 3.24 -6.23 -1.99
CA VAL A 94 3.90 -5.76 -0.77
C VAL A 94 5.31 -5.26 -1.04
N ASP A 95 5.66 -4.13 -0.43
CA ASP A 95 6.98 -3.51 -0.52
C ASP A 95 7.53 -3.32 0.90
N ALA A 96 8.32 -4.29 1.35
CA ALA A 96 8.86 -4.29 2.72
C ALA A 96 9.80 -3.11 2.99
N GLU A 97 10.47 -2.62 1.95
CA GLU A 97 11.45 -1.57 2.05
C GLU A 97 10.88 -0.19 1.74
N ALA A 98 9.62 -0.08 1.30
CA ALA A 98 9.03 1.17 0.79
C ALA A 98 9.88 1.79 -0.35
N SER A 99 10.48 0.96 -1.22
CA SER A 99 11.25 1.43 -2.38
C SER A 99 10.37 2.21 -3.35
N LEU A 100 9.17 1.71 -3.67
CA LEU A 100 8.25 2.39 -4.59
C LEU A 100 7.86 3.78 -4.07
N HIS A 101 7.60 3.88 -2.76
CA HIS A 101 7.24 5.15 -2.12
C HIS A 101 8.37 6.18 -2.26
N ARG A 102 9.64 5.75 -2.12
CA ARG A 102 10.80 6.62 -2.31
C ARG A 102 11.01 6.99 -3.76
N GLU A 103 10.87 6.05 -4.68
CA GLU A 103 11.01 6.31 -6.12
C GLU A 103 9.95 7.28 -6.64
N LEU A 104 8.74 7.24 -6.05
CA LEU A 104 7.66 8.18 -6.32
C LEU A 104 7.74 9.48 -5.49
N ASP A 105 8.81 9.66 -4.69
CA ASP A 105 9.03 10.82 -3.80
C ASP A 105 7.80 11.15 -2.93
N LEU A 106 7.12 10.12 -2.42
CA LEU A 106 5.96 10.28 -1.55
C LEU A 106 6.38 10.74 -0.15
N TYR A 107 5.46 11.41 0.54
CA TYR A 107 5.68 11.87 1.90
C TYR A 107 6.04 10.70 2.83
N LYS A 108 7.16 10.86 3.55
CA LYS A 108 7.79 9.78 4.33
C LYS A 108 7.17 9.57 5.71
N GLY A 109 6.30 10.48 6.16
CA GLY A 109 5.79 10.47 7.52
C GLY A 109 6.87 10.74 8.57
N LEU A 110 6.53 10.41 9.82
CA LEU A 110 7.48 10.44 10.92
C LEU A 110 8.48 9.28 10.80
N THR A 111 9.77 9.59 10.89
CA THR A 111 10.86 8.59 10.78
C THR A 111 11.64 8.43 12.08
N ALA A 112 10.99 8.65 13.23
CA ALA A 112 11.63 8.50 14.52
C ALA A 112 12.10 7.04 14.70
N LYS A 113 13.28 6.87 15.28
CA LYS A 113 13.87 5.57 15.60
C LYS A 113 14.10 5.52 17.09
N LEU A 114 13.44 4.58 17.76
CA LEU A 114 13.69 4.32 19.18
C LEU A 114 14.74 3.21 19.30
N PRO A 115 15.81 3.39 20.11
CA PRO A 115 16.77 2.33 20.39
C PRO A 115 16.06 1.06 20.90
N GLY A 116 16.44 -0.11 20.37
CA GLY A 116 15.88 -1.40 20.77
C GLY A 116 14.63 -1.85 20.01
N LEU A 117 14.04 -1.01 19.15
CA LEU A 117 12.94 -1.40 18.26
C LEU A 117 13.45 -1.79 16.86
N ASN A 118 12.88 -2.84 16.29
CA ASN A 118 13.13 -3.21 14.90
C ASN A 118 12.39 -2.27 13.91
N PRO A 119 12.67 -2.31 12.59
CA PRO A 119 12.05 -1.40 11.62
C PRO A 119 10.52 -1.44 11.62
N ARG A 120 9.93 -2.63 11.73
CA ARG A 120 8.46 -2.81 11.77
C ARG A 120 7.86 -2.17 13.02
N GLN A 121 8.47 -2.37 14.18
CA GLN A 121 8.03 -1.76 15.43
C GLN A 121 8.14 -0.24 15.39
N ASN A 122 9.23 0.31 14.83
CA ASN A 122 9.36 1.74 14.61
C ASN A 122 8.27 2.27 13.67
N GLY A 123 7.91 1.52 12.62
CA GLY A 123 6.81 1.86 11.71
C GLY A 123 5.48 2.03 12.43
N TYR A 124 5.09 1.08 13.27
CA TYR A 124 3.86 1.19 14.08
C TYR A 124 3.93 2.29 15.14
N LEU A 125 5.08 2.46 15.79
CA LEU A 125 5.28 3.55 16.75
C LEU A 125 5.07 4.91 16.06
N ASN A 126 5.68 5.11 14.89
CA ASN A 126 5.56 6.34 14.13
C ASN A 126 4.12 6.59 13.68
N LEU A 127 3.39 5.56 13.27
CA LEU A 127 1.96 5.65 12.99
C LEU A 127 1.17 6.13 14.21
N LEU A 128 1.36 5.52 15.38
CA LEU A 128 0.66 5.92 16.60
C LEU A 128 0.97 7.37 17.02
N LEU A 129 2.23 7.79 16.90
CA LEU A 129 2.64 9.17 17.18
C LEU A 129 1.99 10.16 16.20
N MET A 130 1.95 9.81 14.91
CA MET A 130 1.26 10.60 13.89
C MET A 130 -0.25 10.70 14.14
N CYS A 131 -0.89 9.61 14.60
CA CYS A 131 -2.30 9.64 15.02
C CYS A 131 -2.53 10.54 16.25
N ALA A 132 -1.54 10.65 17.14
CA ALA A 132 -1.55 11.62 18.24
C ALA A 132 -1.21 13.06 17.77
N GLY A 133 -0.97 13.26 16.47
CA GLY A 133 -0.64 14.55 15.86
C GLY A 133 0.84 14.89 15.80
N ILE A 134 1.72 14.04 16.31
CA ILE A 134 3.18 14.27 16.32
C ILE A 134 3.75 13.97 14.94
N GLY A 135 4.38 14.98 14.33
CA GLY A 135 4.96 14.84 12.99
C GLY A 135 3.93 14.84 11.86
N SER A 136 2.67 15.20 12.16
CA SER A 136 1.58 15.38 11.18
C SER A 136 1.32 16.87 10.98
N PRO A 137 1.77 17.48 9.86
CA PRO A 137 1.64 18.92 9.62
C PRO A 137 0.19 19.40 9.72
N GLY A 138 -0.05 20.41 10.56
CA GLY A 138 -1.38 21.01 10.74
C GLY A 138 -2.29 20.31 11.76
N THR A 139 -1.83 19.24 12.42
CA THR A 139 -2.65 18.54 13.44
C THR A 139 -2.53 19.16 14.83
N LEU A 140 -1.30 19.38 15.31
CA LEU A 140 -1.04 20.09 16.57
C LEU A 140 -0.78 21.56 16.30
N LYS A 141 -1.16 22.44 17.23
CA LYS A 141 -0.76 23.84 17.19
C LYS A 141 0.71 23.93 17.57
N ASP A 142 1.51 24.57 16.72
CA ASP A 142 2.87 25.01 17.06
C ASP A 142 2.86 26.02 18.22
#